data_AF-A0A956BDW3-F1
#
_entry.id   AF-A0A956BDW3-F1
#
_cell.length_a   1.000
_cell.length_b   1.000
_cell.length_c   1.000
_cell.angle_alpha   90.00
_cell.angle_beta   90.00
_cell.angle_gamma   90.00
#
_symmetry.space_group_name_H-M   'P 1'
#
loop_
_entity.id
_entity.type
_entity.pdbx_description
1 polymer ?
#
loop_
_entity_poly.entity_id
_entity_poly.type
_entity_poly.pdbx_seq_one_letter_code
_entity_poly.pdbx_strand_id
1 'polypeptide(L)'
;VRENLGLPDGGLRADDDAQTDAVVEALRRLRPSLVLAPWIEARHPDHAAAGRLIERAVFFAGLAKHRPALGAPARPLRLVFYPQRHEVRPDFVVDVTTIYPVKQAAIACHASQFGAGGTKTLINASVGLGAFEARDRYWGATIGVPLGEPYLLRGPVPLADPVAHFAAHPHPPVLVPPR
;
A
#
# COMPACT_ATOMS: atom_id res chain seq x y z
N VAL A 1 -8.88 14.38 3.09
CA VAL A 1 -9.95 13.87 4.00
C VAL A 1 -9.44 12.62 4.68
N ARG A 2 -9.77 12.39 5.96
CA ARG A 2 -9.51 11.14 6.69
C ARG A 2 -10.85 10.57 7.12
N GLU A 3 -11.09 9.30 6.83
CA GLU A 3 -12.35 8.62 7.12
C GLU A 3 -12.10 7.21 7.66
N ASN A 4 -13.04 6.70 8.45
CA ASN A 4 -13.07 5.31 8.90
C ASN A 4 -14.46 4.74 8.54
N LEU A 5 -14.49 3.59 7.87
CA LEU A 5 -15.72 2.95 7.38
C LEU A 5 -16.49 2.18 8.48
N GLY A 6 -15.96 2.12 9.70
CA GLY A 6 -16.61 1.43 10.82
C GLY A 6 -16.74 -0.08 10.66
N LEU A 7 -15.94 -0.68 9.77
CA LEU A 7 -15.93 -2.13 9.56
C LEU A 7 -15.37 -2.85 10.81
N PRO A 8 -15.82 -4.10 11.09
CA PRO A 8 -15.45 -4.79 12.32
C PRO A 8 -13.97 -5.18 12.36
N ASP A 9 -13.29 -4.80 13.44
CA ASP A 9 -11.92 -5.23 13.75
C ASP A 9 -11.90 -6.74 14.09
N GLY A 10 -10.99 -7.49 13.47
CA GLY A 10 -10.95 -8.95 13.51
C GLY A 10 -12.04 -9.65 12.70
N GLY A 11 -12.93 -8.88 12.05
CA GLY A 11 -14.14 -9.37 11.39
C GLY A 11 -14.19 -9.07 9.89
N LEU A 12 -13.08 -8.65 9.29
CA LEU A 12 -13.05 -8.36 7.86
C LEU A 12 -13.20 -9.63 7.03
N ARG A 13 -14.10 -9.54 6.04
CA ARG A 13 -14.45 -10.65 5.16
C ARG A 13 -14.47 -10.19 3.71
N ALA A 14 -13.59 -10.79 2.90
CA ALA A 14 -13.43 -10.41 1.50
C ALA A 14 -14.68 -10.72 0.62
N ASP A 15 -15.54 -11.62 1.08
CA ASP A 15 -16.76 -12.05 0.40
C ASP A 15 -18.03 -11.40 0.95
N ASP A 16 -17.91 -10.52 1.94
CA ASP A 16 -19.05 -9.84 2.56
C ASP A 16 -19.53 -8.68 1.67
N ASP A 17 -20.78 -8.75 1.25
CA ASP A 17 -21.38 -7.77 0.35
C ASP A 17 -21.59 -6.41 1.02
N ALA A 18 -21.95 -6.35 2.31
CA ALA A 18 -22.14 -5.08 3.01
C ALA A 18 -20.80 -4.36 3.23
N GLN A 19 -19.75 -5.10 3.58
CA GLN A 19 -18.39 -4.55 3.66
C GLN A 19 -17.90 -4.11 2.27
N THR A 20 -18.19 -4.88 1.22
CA THR A 20 -17.84 -4.51 -0.17
C THR A 20 -18.54 -3.21 -0.58
N ASP A 21 -19.84 -3.10 -0.29
CA ASP A 21 -20.66 -1.95 -0.65
C ASP A 21 -20.18 -0.68 0.05
N ALA A 22 -19.80 -0.76 1.33
CA ALA A 22 -19.23 0.36 2.07
C ALA A 22 -17.94 0.89 1.41
N VAL A 23 -17.07 0.00 0.92
CA VAL A 23 -15.85 0.40 0.20
C VAL A 23 -16.19 0.95 -1.20
N VAL A 24 -17.14 0.34 -1.92
CA VAL A 24 -17.59 0.83 -3.23
C VAL A 24 -18.14 2.24 -3.15
N GLU A 25 -19.01 2.52 -2.17
CA GLU A 25 -19.58 3.84 -1.92
C GLU A 25 -18.47 4.87 -1.64
N ALA A 26 -17.51 4.53 -0.78
CA ALA A 26 -16.37 5.39 -0.49
C ALA A 26 -15.54 5.69 -1.75
N LEU A 27 -15.24 4.67 -2.57
CA LEU A 27 -14.48 4.84 -3.81
C LEU A 27 -15.23 5.71 -4.83
N ARG A 28 -16.55 5.55 -4.96
CA ARG A 28 -17.39 6.34 -5.87
C ARG A 28 -17.54 7.78 -5.42
N ARG A 29 -17.61 8.03 -4.11
CA ARG A 29 -17.63 9.38 -3.53
C ARG A 29 -16.28 10.09 -3.64
N LEU A 30 -15.19 9.41 -3.30
CA LEU A 30 -13.84 10.00 -3.24
C LEU A 30 -13.14 10.07 -4.62
N ARG A 31 -13.54 9.21 -5.56
CA ARG A 31 -12.99 9.10 -6.92
C ARG A 31 -11.45 9.12 -6.97
N PRO A 32 -10.75 8.27 -6.19
CA PRO A 32 -9.30 8.31 -6.13
C PRO A 32 -8.67 7.91 -7.46
N SER A 33 -7.58 8.56 -7.84
CA SER A 33 -6.78 8.15 -9.00
C SER A 33 -6.02 6.85 -8.74
N LEU A 34 -5.58 6.63 -7.50
CA LEU A 34 -4.82 5.45 -7.07
C LEU A 34 -5.41 4.90 -5.77
N VAL A 35 -5.51 3.58 -5.65
CA VAL A 35 -5.89 2.91 -4.40
C VAL A 35 -4.70 2.10 -3.90
N LEU A 36 -4.35 2.28 -2.62
CA LEU A 36 -3.35 1.50 -1.92
C LEU A 36 -4.04 0.53 -0.95
N ALA A 37 -3.66 -0.75 -0.97
CA ALA A 37 -4.23 -1.78 -0.10
C ALA A 37 -3.14 -2.68 0.52
N PRO A 38 -3.40 -3.32 1.68
CA PRO A 38 -2.49 -4.32 2.21
C PRO A 38 -2.35 -5.50 1.25
N TRP A 39 -1.15 -6.08 1.16
CA TRP A 39 -0.93 -7.30 0.39
C TRP A 39 -1.80 -8.46 0.92
N ILE A 40 -2.30 -9.27 -0.03
CA ILE A 40 -3.28 -10.34 0.23
C ILE A 40 -2.70 -11.58 0.93
N GLU A 41 -1.38 -11.67 1.01
CA GLU A 41 -0.66 -12.66 1.80
C GLU A 41 -0.02 -11.93 2.98
N ALA A 42 -0.66 -12.06 4.14
CA ALA A 42 -0.24 -11.36 5.35
C ALA A 42 -0.41 -12.26 6.55
N ARG A 43 0.48 -12.10 7.54
CA ARG A 43 0.38 -12.81 8.82
C ARG A 43 -0.91 -12.47 9.57
N HIS A 44 -1.36 -11.22 9.49
CA HIS A 44 -2.59 -10.79 10.14
C HIS A 44 -3.79 -11.05 9.19
N PRO A 45 -4.81 -11.80 9.62
CA PRO A 45 -5.94 -12.16 8.77
C PRO A 45 -6.66 -10.92 8.20
N ASP A 46 -6.89 -9.89 9.01
CA ASP A 46 -7.53 -8.65 8.55
C ASP A 46 -6.78 -7.94 7.44
N HIS A 47 -5.45 -8.00 7.41
CA HIS A 47 -4.69 -7.38 6.33
C HIS A 47 -4.95 -8.11 5.00
N ALA A 48 -4.88 -9.45 5.03
CA ALA A 48 -5.18 -10.27 3.87
C ALA A 48 -6.64 -10.11 3.41
N ALA A 49 -7.59 -10.07 4.36
CA ALA A 49 -9.01 -9.86 4.10
C ALA A 49 -9.28 -8.46 3.53
N ALA A 50 -8.69 -7.40 4.09
CA ALA A 50 -8.80 -6.03 3.60
C ALA A 50 -8.26 -5.89 2.17
N GLY A 51 -7.09 -6.48 1.89
CA GLY A 51 -6.51 -6.46 0.54
C GLY A 51 -7.47 -7.06 -0.50
N ARG A 52 -8.04 -8.23 -0.21
CA ARG A 52 -9.01 -8.91 -1.10
C ARG A 52 -10.34 -8.18 -1.19
N LEU A 53 -10.83 -7.63 -0.08
CA LEU A 53 -12.07 -6.83 -0.03
C LEU A 53 -11.93 -5.57 -0.91
N ILE A 54 -10.82 -4.85 -0.78
CA ILE A 54 -10.55 -3.64 -1.58
C ILE A 54 -10.38 -4.01 -3.06
N GLU A 55 -9.70 -5.12 -3.38
CA GLU A 55 -9.57 -5.63 -4.75
C GLU A 55 -10.95 -5.88 -5.39
N ARG A 56 -11.84 -6.57 -4.68
CA ARG A 56 -13.23 -6.80 -5.10
C ARG A 56 -14.00 -5.49 -5.26
N ALA A 57 -13.89 -4.57 -4.30
CA ALA A 57 -14.59 -3.29 -4.32
C ALA A 57 -14.12 -2.38 -5.46
N VAL A 58 -12.82 -2.33 -5.77
CA VAL A 58 -12.28 -1.56 -6.90
C VAL A 58 -12.86 -2.03 -8.23
N PHE A 59 -13.02 -3.34 -8.41
CA PHE A 59 -13.67 -3.89 -9.59
C PHE A 59 -15.13 -3.39 -9.71
N PHE A 60 -15.90 -3.51 -8.64
CA PHE A 60 -17.32 -3.12 -8.62
C PHE A 60 -17.56 -1.60 -8.67
N ALA A 61 -16.65 -0.80 -8.11
CA ALA A 61 -16.73 0.66 -8.14
C ALA A 61 -16.79 1.19 -9.58
N GLY A 62 -16.13 0.52 -10.52
CA GLY A 62 -16.13 0.87 -11.93
C GLY A 62 -17.32 0.34 -12.76
N LEU A 63 -18.26 -0.40 -12.18
CA LEU A 63 -19.39 -0.99 -12.94
C LEU A 63 -20.68 -0.17 -12.79
N ALA A 64 -21.20 0.35 -13.90
CA ALA A 64 -22.44 1.14 -13.95
C ALA A 64 -23.68 0.41 -13.43
N LYS A 65 -23.75 -0.91 -13.64
CA LYS A 65 -24.90 -1.73 -13.24
C LYS A 65 -24.79 -2.28 -11.82
N HIS A 66 -23.62 -2.17 -11.18
CA HIS A 66 -23.43 -2.68 -9.82
C HIS A 66 -23.96 -1.65 -8.83
N ARG A 67 -25.09 -1.99 -8.17
CA ARG A 67 -25.72 -1.21 -7.09
C ARG A 67 -25.66 0.30 -7.34
N PRO A 68 -26.41 0.83 -8.32
CA PRO A 68 -26.31 2.25 -8.73
C PRO A 68 -26.61 3.25 -7.61
N ALA A 69 -27.36 2.84 -6.58
CA ALA A 69 -27.64 3.64 -5.40
C ALA A 69 -26.38 4.02 -4.59
N LEU A 70 -25.27 3.29 -4.71
CA LEU A 70 -23.99 3.60 -4.06
C LEU A 70 -23.21 4.74 -4.75
N GLY A 71 -23.82 5.40 -5.74
CA GLY A 71 -23.24 6.53 -6.47
C GLY A 71 -22.78 6.18 -7.88
N ALA A 72 -22.32 7.20 -8.60
CA ALA A 72 -21.86 7.06 -9.98
C ALA A 72 -20.56 6.24 -10.07
N PRO A 73 -20.35 5.45 -11.14
CA PRO A 73 -19.16 4.63 -11.29
C PRO A 73 -17.87 5.45 -11.25
N ALA A 74 -16.88 4.93 -10.52
CA ALA A 74 -15.55 5.48 -10.44
C ALA A 74 -14.54 4.34 -10.54
N ARG A 75 -13.71 4.36 -11.58
CA ARG A 75 -12.63 3.40 -11.76
C ARG A 75 -11.30 4.11 -11.47
N PRO A 76 -10.58 3.72 -10.40
CA PRO A 76 -9.21 4.17 -10.18
C PRO A 76 -8.32 3.78 -11.36
N LEU A 77 -7.24 4.54 -11.58
CA LEU A 77 -6.24 4.20 -12.59
C LEU A 77 -5.60 2.86 -12.25
N ARG A 78 -5.24 2.64 -10.99
CA ARG A 78 -4.62 1.41 -10.51
C ARG A 78 -4.99 1.10 -9.05
N LEU A 79 -4.97 -0.19 -8.73
CA LEU A 79 -4.85 -0.71 -7.39
C LEU A 79 -3.41 -1.17 -7.18
N VAL A 80 -2.80 -0.74 -6.08
CA VAL A 80 -1.42 -1.00 -5.70
C VAL A 80 -1.42 -1.62 -4.31
N PHE A 81 -0.58 -2.61 -4.08
CA PHE A 81 -0.47 -3.29 -2.80
C PHE A 81 0.83 -2.92 -2.08
N TYR A 82 0.76 -2.74 -0.76
CA TYR A 82 1.93 -2.61 0.10
C TYR A 82 2.12 -3.87 0.96
N PRO A 83 3.34 -4.42 1.08
CA PRO A 83 3.58 -5.74 1.66
C PRO A 83 3.59 -5.78 3.19
N GLN A 84 3.55 -4.62 3.86
CA GLN A 84 3.70 -4.52 5.31
C GLN A 84 4.98 -5.21 5.81
N ARG A 85 4.86 -6.38 6.47
CA ARG A 85 5.99 -7.20 6.97
C ARG A 85 6.19 -8.49 6.18
N HIS A 86 5.41 -8.72 5.12
CA HIS A 86 5.59 -9.88 4.26
C HIS A 86 6.79 -9.66 3.34
N GLU A 87 7.57 -10.71 3.11
CA GLU A 87 8.62 -10.68 2.10
C GLU A 87 7.97 -10.80 0.72
N VAL A 88 8.32 -9.88 -0.17
CA VAL A 88 7.77 -9.86 -1.54
C VAL A 88 8.85 -9.53 -2.54
N ARG A 89 8.65 -9.95 -3.78
CA ARG A 89 9.30 -9.34 -4.92
C ARG A 89 8.45 -8.14 -5.37
N PRO A 90 8.89 -6.89 -5.17
CA PRO A 90 8.12 -5.73 -5.59
C PRO A 90 8.09 -5.62 -7.11
N ASP A 91 6.99 -5.07 -7.62
CA ASP A 91 6.88 -4.65 -9.02
C ASP A 91 7.51 -3.28 -9.25
N PHE A 92 7.52 -2.43 -8.22
CA PHE A 92 8.24 -1.17 -8.21
C PHE A 92 8.58 -0.72 -6.79
N VAL A 93 9.58 0.16 -6.68
CA VAL A 93 10.01 0.79 -5.43
C VAL A 93 9.92 2.30 -5.60
N VAL A 94 9.41 3.00 -4.59
CA VAL A 94 9.31 4.47 -4.58
C VAL A 94 10.40 5.02 -3.68
N ASP A 95 11.22 5.95 -4.17
CA ASP A 95 12.15 6.72 -3.33
C ASP A 95 11.35 7.58 -2.35
N VAL A 96 11.53 7.31 -1.07
CA VAL A 96 10.87 8.05 0.03
C VAL A 96 11.88 8.82 0.88
N THR A 97 13.12 8.96 0.43
CA THR A 97 14.23 9.52 1.21
C THR A 97 13.90 10.91 1.77
N THR A 98 13.36 11.80 0.94
CA THR A 98 13.03 13.18 1.33
C THR A 98 11.82 13.30 2.24
N ILE A 99 10.89 12.33 2.18
CA ILE A 99 9.63 12.33 2.96
C ILE A 99 9.71 11.42 4.19
N TYR A 100 10.78 10.66 4.36
CA TYR A 100 10.91 9.67 5.42
C TYR A 100 10.71 10.20 6.85
N PRO A 101 11.16 11.42 7.21
CA PRO A 101 10.87 11.98 8.54
C PRO A 101 9.36 12.11 8.81
N VAL A 102 8.56 12.38 7.78
CA VAL A 102 7.09 12.45 7.89
C VAL A 102 6.51 11.07 8.18
N LYS A 103 7.02 10.03 7.52
CA LYS A 103 6.64 8.64 7.80
C LYS A 103 6.95 8.25 9.25
N GLN A 104 8.14 8.60 9.75
CA GLN A 104 8.52 8.32 11.14
C GLN A 104 7.60 9.04 12.13
N ALA A 105 7.30 10.33 11.88
CA ALA A 105 6.36 11.09 12.70
C ALA A 105 4.94 10.51 12.67
N ALA A 106 4.48 10.06 11.50
CA ALA A 106 3.16 9.44 11.34
C ALA A 106 3.05 8.10 12.07
N ILE A 107 4.12 7.29 12.11
CA ILE A 107 4.13 6.06 12.93
C ILE A 107 4.13 6.41 14.42
N ALA A 108 4.98 7.35 14.82
CA ALA A 108 5.14 7.75 16.22
C ALA A 108 3.88 8.39 16.82
N CYS A 109 2.98 8.97 16.00
CA CYS A 109 1.76 9.59 16.48
C CYS A 109 0.76 8.59 17.11
N HIS A 110 0.90 7.29 16.82
CA HIS A 110 0.13 6.22 17.43
C HIS A 110 0.71 5.82 18.80
N ALA A 111 0.71 6.77 19.74
CA ALA A 111 1.36 6.63 21.05
C ALA A 111 0.86 5.43 21.88
N SER A 112 -0.42 5.03 21.75
CA SER A 112 -0.93 3.82 22.43
C SER A 112 -0.35 2.52 21.88
N GLN A 113 0.12 2.54 20.62
CA GLN A 113 0.74 1.39 19.97
C GLN A 113 2.26 1.40 20.16
N PHE A 114 2.91 2.55 19.96
CA PHE A 114 4.39 2.65 19.90
C PHE A 114 5.03 3.41 21.08
N GLY A 115 4.24 3.99 21.98
CA GLY A 115 4.73 4.75 23.13
C GLY A 115 5.10 3.90 24.34
N ALA A 116 5.85 4.51 25.27
CA ALA A 116 6.23 3.90 26.53
C ALA A 116 5.00 3.76 27.45
N GLY A 117 4.44 2.56 27.54
CA GLY A 117 3.28 2.26 28.40
C GLY A 117 2.22 1.36 27.75
N GLY A 118 2.30 1.12 26.44
CA GLY A 118 1.45 0.13 25.77
C GLY A 118 1.88 -1.31 26.06
N THR A 119 0.95 -2.26 25.88
CA THR A 119 1.27 -3.70 25.90
C THR A 119 2.39 -3.99 24.92
N LYS A 120 3.45 -4.66 25.37
CA LYS A 120 4.55 -5.04 24.47
C LYS A 120 4.05 -6.01 23.41
N THR A 121 4.24 -5.65 22.16
CA THR A 121 3.88 -6.42 20.98
C THR A 121 5.07 -6.45 20.02
N LEU A 122 5.01 -7.29 18.99
CA LEU A 122 6.05 -7.34 17.96
C LEU A 122 6.24 -5.98 17.25
N ILE A 123 5.20 -5.15 17.18
CA ILE A 123 5.24 -3.86 16.47
C ILE A 123 5.94 -2.76 17.26
N ASN A 124 5.89 -2.80 18.60
CA ASN A 124 6.49 -1.77 19.48
C ASN A 124 7.74 -2.22 20.22
N ALA A 125 8.16 -3.46 20.02
CA ALA A 125 9.53 -3.88 20.31
C ALA A 125 10.52 -3.04 19.46
N SER A 126 11.74 -2.83 19.97
CA SER A 126 12.82 -2.16 19.22
C SER A 126 13.07 -2.82 17.86
N VAL A 127 12.99 -4.15 17.81
CA VAL A 127 13.04 -4.96 16.59
C VAL A 127 11.90 -4.60 15.62
N GLY A 128 10.71 -4.29 16.16
CA GLY A 128 9.53 -3.92 15.40
C GLY A 128 9.67 -2.61 14.63
N LEU A 129 10.14 -1.56 15.30
CA LEU A 129 10.37 -0.24 14.69
C LEU A 129 11.56 -0.25 13.74
N GLY A 130 12.68 -0.86 14.15
CA GLY A 130 13.87 -1.00 13.31
C GLY A 130 13.61 -1.80 12.03
N ALA A 131 12.67 -2.75 12.05
CA ALA A 131 12.32 -3.54 10.88
C ALA A 131 11.72 -2.71 9.73
N PHE A 132 10.99 -1.62 10.01
CA PHE A 132 10.46 -0.76 8.94
C PHE A 132 11.60 -0.07 8.20
N GLU A 133 12.52 0.56 8.95
CA GLU A 133 13.66 1.23 8.36
C GLU A 133 14.64 0.26 7.69
N ALA A 134 14.87 -0.91 8.26
CA ALA A 134 15.69 -1.94 7.64
C ALA A 134 15.12 -2.36 6.27
N ARG A 135 13.80 -2.59 6.19
CA ARG A 135 13.11 -2.91 4.94
C ARG A 135 13.26 -1.79 3.91
N ASP A 136 13.06 -0.55 4.34
CA ASP A 136 13.07 0.58 3.42
C ASP A 136 14.49 0.91 2.94
N ARG A 137 15.51 0.74 3.79
CA ARG A 137 16.91 0.83 3.38
C ARG A 137 17.29 -0.26 2.39
N TYR A 138 16.83 -1.50 2.63
CA TYR A 138 17.07 -2.61 1.72
C TYR A 138 16.52 -2.30 0.32
N TRP A 139 15.25 -1.93 0.22
CA TRP A 139 14.64 -1.62 -1.08
C TRP A 139 15.17 -0.33 -1.70
N GLY A 140 15.47 0.69 -0.90
CA GLY A 140 16.17 1.88 -1.37
C GLY A 140 17.48 1.52 -2.08
N ALA A 141 18.30 0.67 -1.46
CA ALA A 141 19.57 0.24 -2.04
C ALA A 141 19.39 -0.48 -3.39
N THR A 142 18.31 -1.26 -3.58
CA THR A 142 18.04 -1.94 -4.85
C THR A 142 17.76 -0.98 -6.01
N ILE A 143 17.33 0.25 -5.73
CA ILE A 143 17.12 1.31 -6.72
C ILE A 143 18.09 2.48 -6.52
N GLY A 144 19.21 2.27 -5.81
CA GLY A 144 20.29 3.26 -5.64
C GLY A 144 19.96 4.52 -4.84
N VAL A 145 18.98 4.47 -3.94
CA VAL A 145 18.61 5.58 -3.03
C VAL A 145 18.69 5.15 -1.56
N PRO A 146 18.80 6.06 -0.58
CA PRO A 146 18.89 5.68 0.83
C PRO A 146 17.69 4.89 1.35
N LEU A 147 16.46 5.26 0.95
CA LEU A 147 15.22 4.71 1.49
C LEU A 147 14.17 4.57 0.39
N GLY A 148 13.63 3.36 0.23
CA GLY A 148 12.62 3.05 -0.78
C GLY A 148 11.49 2.18 -0.24
N GLU A 149 10.24 2.47 -0.61
CA GLU A 149 9.09 1.65 -0.26
C GLU A 149 8.68 0.70 -1.40
N PRO A 150 8.59 -0.62 -1.14
CA PRO A 150 8.19 -1.61 -2.13
C PRO A 150 6.67 -1.66 -2.34
N TYR A 151 6.24 -1.82 -3.58
CA TYR A 151 4.84 -1.99 -3.95
C TYR A 151 4.64 -3.10 -4.98
N LEU A 152 3.43 -3.67 -4.99
CA LEU A 152 3.02 -4.69 -5.94
C LEU A 152 1.81 -4.24 -6.77
N LEU A 153 1.70 -4.82 -7.95
CA LEU A 153 0.63 -4.63 -8.90
C LEU A 153 -0.07 -5.95 -9.20
N ARG A 154 -1.28 -5.83 -9.76
CA ARG A 154 -1.95 -6.94 -10.42
C ARG A 154 -1.81 -6.80 -11.92
N GLY A 155 -1.08 -7.74 -12.51
CA GLY A 155 -0.83 -7.77 -13.94
C GLY A 155 0.21 -6.76 -14.41
N PRO A 156 0.52 -6.78 -15.71
CA PRO A 156 1.59 -5.98 -16.29
C PRO A 156 1.24 -4.49 -16.37
N VAL A 157 2.26 -3.64 -16.37
CA VAL A 157 2.14 -2.21 -16.74
C VAL A 157 2.34 -2.08 -18.24
N PRO A 158 1.38 -1.50 -18.98
CA PRO A 158 1.57 -1.26 -20.41
C PRO A 158 2.64 -0.20 -20.62
N LEU A 159 3.58 -0.48 -21.53
CA LEU A 159 4.66 0.43 -21.91
C LEU A 159 4.66 0.59 -23.43
N ALA A 160 4.48 1.82 -23.91
CA ALA A 160 4.41 2.10 -25.34
C ALA A 160 5.80 2.12 -26.00
N ASP A 161 6.78 2.74 -25.34
CA ASP A 161 8.17 2.82 -25.80
C ASP A 161 9.12 2.64 -24.59
N PRO A 162 9.85 1.51 -24.51
CA PRO A 162 10.78 1.27 -23.42
C PRO A 162 12.00 2.19 -23.44
N VAL A 163 12.48 2.60 -24.62
CA VAL A 163 13.67 3.46 -24.74
C VAL A 163 13.36 4.84 -24.19
N ALA A 164 12.26 5.45 -24.64
CA ALA A 164 11.83 6.75 -24.15
C ALA A 164 11.56 6.72 -22.63
N HIS A 165 10.97 5.64 -22.13
CA HIS A 165 10.70 5.50 -20.70
C HIS A 165 11.96 5.47 -19.85
N PHE A 166 12.94 4.62 -20.19
CA PHE A 166 14.18 4.52 -19.41
C PHE A 166 15.11 5.71 -19.61
N ALA A 167 15.00 6.45 -20.72
CA ALA A 167 15.67 7.73 -20.89
C ALA A 167 15.10 8.81 -19.95
N ALA A 168 13.78 8.83 -19.74
CA ALA A 168 13.11 9.76 -18.85
C ALA A 168 13.20 9.37 -17.35
N HIS A 169 13.37 8.08 -17.07
CA HIS A 169 13.45 7.52 -15.71
C HIS A 169 14.72 6.65 -15.57
N PRO A 170 15.91 7.26 -15.68
CA PRO A 170 17.15 6.51 -15.64
C PRO A 170 17.32 5.85 -14.27
N HIS A 171 17.79 4.61 -14.26
CA HIS A 171 18.32 4.04 -13.03
C HIS A 171 19.46 4.94 -12.53
N PRO A 172 19.54 5.19 -11.22
CA PRO A 172 20.70 5.88 -10.67
C PRO A 172 21.97 5.11 -11.06
N PRO A 173 23.09 5.84 -11.23
CA PRO A 173 24.32 5.23 -11.70
C PRO A 173 24.65 4.04 -10.82
N VAL A 174 24.83 2.87 -11.45
CA VAL A 174 25.44 1.73 -10.77
C VAL A 174 26.75 2.27 -10.21
N LEU A 175 26.96 2.14 -8.90
CA LEU A 175 28.25 2.38 -8.29
C LEU A 175 29.18 1.28 -8.81
N VAL A 176 29.66 1.44 -10.04
CA VAL A 176 30.68 0.58 -10.62
C VAL A 176 31.93 0.92 -9.81
N PRO A 177 32.50 -0.05 -9.07
CA PRO A 177 33.76 0.22 -8.39
C PRO A 177 34.77 0.70 -9.44
N PRO A 178 35.59 1.71 -9.12
CA PRO A 178 36.66 2.13 -10.03
C PRO A 178 37.49 0.90 -10.39
N ARG A 179 37.73 0.73 -11.70
CA ARG A 179 38.60 -0.33 -12.23
C ARG A 179 40.03 -0.15 -11.77
#